data_AF-A0A956R3S9-F1
#
_entry.id   AF-A0A956R3S9-F1
#
_cell.length_a   1.000
_cell.length_b   1.000
_cell.length_c   1.000
_cell.angle_alpha   90.00
_cell.angle_beta   90.00
_cell.angle_gamma   90.00
#
_symmetry.space_group_name_H-M   'P 1'
#
loop_
_entity.id
_entity.type
_entity.pdbx_description
1 polymer ?
#
loop_
_entity_poly.entity_id
_entity_poly.type
_entity_poly.pdbx_seq_one_letter_code
_entity_poly.pdbx_strand_id
1 'polypeptide(L)'
;MGNDAEPSGLDVADDYSQLVFDALAQLTVAGPGSIFDRRYRPLAPLPDGDAALLTRLWLVEPDYDVLHGLYDLHGDLEQCLAAAGRPLTALDADAVADPALLRSLQHRADKLPGIEILRADLALSAPGFALALRQHLPACRRACDEIRPWLERLRALVPALAGRRVELVHALGMHGRASPRRILVGAPGGWCGCTAARQAVLAAHEASTLAVQGDHCEVEWRALSQLARILRHVDPDLRGAHADWLASLELTALARIAVERGWISASRAEVLIEQPLARGEVLGAG
;
A
#
# COMPACT_ATOMS: atom_id res chain seq x y z
N MET A 1 -24.42 -1.53 18.84
CA MET A 1 -23.63 -0.90 17.78
C MET A 1 -23.82 -1.77 16.56
N GLY A 2 -24.59 -1.29 15.58
CA GLY A 2 -24.86 -2.03 14.35
C GLY A 2 -23.56 -2.18 13.58
N ASN A 3 -23.16 -3.42 13.35
CA ASN A 3 -22.06 -3.75 12.46
C ASN A 3 -22.66 -3.67 11.04
N ASP A 4 -22.86 -2.45 10.55
CA ASP A 4 -23.11 -2.22 9.13
C ASP A 4 -21.81 -2.62 8.44
N ALA A 5 -21.72 -3.91 8.11
CA ALA A 5 -20.61 -4.43 7.35
C ALA A 5 -20.66 -3.70 6.00
N GLU A 6 -19.80 -2.69 5.86
CA GLU A 6 -19.56 -2.05 4.58
C GLU A 6 -19.36 -3.18 3.56
N PRO A 7 -20.11 -3.16 2.44
CA PRO A 7 -20.04 -4.25 1.49
C PRO A 7 -18.59 -4.43 1.07
N SER A 8 -18.16 -5.69 0.96
CA SER A 8 -16.87 -6.08 0.39
C SER A 8 -16.71 -5.44 -1.00
N GLY A 9 -16.16 -4.23 -1.04
CA GLY A 9 -16.15 -3.36 -2.21
C GLY A 9 -14.87 -3.52 -3.01
N LEU A 10 -14.96 -3.26 -4.31
CA LEU A 10 -13.82 -2.96 -5.17
C LEU A 10 -14.14 -1.64 -5.87
N ASP A 11 -13.29 -0.63 -5.68
CA ASP A 11 -13.45 0.66 -6.35
C ASP A 11 -12.08 1.32 -6.65
N VAL A 12 -12.11 2.49 -7.28
CA VAL A 12 -10.95 3.39 -7.36
C VAL A 12 -10.89 4.19 -6.05
N ALA A 13 -9.70 4.37 -5.49
CA ALA A 13 -9.55 5.17 -4.27
C ALA A 13 -9.97 6.63 -4.50
N ASP A 14 -10.40 7.31 -3.43
CA ASP A 14 -10.76 8.73 -3.46
C ASP A 14 -9.60 9.61 -3.95
N ASP A 15 -9.93 10.78 -4.47
CA ASP A 15 -8.98 11.68 -5.11
C ASP A 15 -7.88 12.19 -4.17
N TYR A 16 -8.16 12.33 -2.87
CA TYR A 16 -7.16 12.67 -1.88
C TYR A 16 -6.15 11.54 -1.65
N SER A 17 -6.63 10.30 -1.50
CA SER A 17 -5.77 9.13 -1.38
C SER A 17 -4.88 8.99 -2.61
N GLN A 18 -5.43 9.19 -3.81
CA GLN A 18 -4.66 9.18 -5.06
C GLN A 18 -3.56 10.25 -5.04
N LEU A 19 -3.86 11.47 -4.57
CA LEU A 19 -2.91 12.57 -4.47
C LEU A 19 -1.79 12.26 -3.47
N VAL A 20 -2.12 11.71 -2.29
CA VAL A 20 -1.12 11.33 -1.28
C VAL A 20 -0.13 10.32 -1.88
N PHE A 21 -0.62 9.29 -2.57
CA PHE A 21 0.26 8.31 -3.20
C PHE A 21 1.04 8.87 -4.40
N ASP A 22 0.46 9.81 -5.16
CA ASP A 22 1.17 10.54 -6.22
C ASP A 22 2.37 11.31 -5.66
N ALA A 23 2.22 11.95 -4.50
CA ALA A 23 3.30 12.64 -3.80
C ALA A 23 4.33 11.66 -3.21
N LEU A 24 3.88 10.63 -2.49
CA LEU A 24 4.77 9.65 -1.85
C LEU A 24 5.61 8.86 -2.88
N ALA A 25 5.08 8.62 -4.08
CA ALA A 25 5.81 7.95 -5.16
C ALA A 25 6.98 8.77 -5.74
N GLN A 26 7.08 10.07 -5.38
CA GLN A 26 8.17 10.94 -5.79
C GLN A 26 9.34 10.96 -4.80
N LEU A 27 9.15 10.42 -3.58
CA LEU A 27 10.15 10.44 -2.52
C LEU A 27 11.10 9.26 -2.67
N THR A 28 12.39 9.51 -2.92
CA THR A 28 13.40 8.47 -3.18
C THR A 28 13.89 7.82 -1.88
N VAL A 29 12.99 7.22 -1.13
CA VAL A 29 13.29 6.51 0.12
C VAL A 29 13.58 5.03 -0.16
N ALA A 30 14.48 4.43 0.61
CA ALA A 30 14.78 3.00 0.55
C ALA A 30 14.24 2.30 1.80
N GLY A 31 13.81 1.04 1.66
CA GLY A 31 13.35 0.21 2.76
C GLY A 31 11.84 -0.06 2.77
N PRO A 32 11.35 -0.70 3.85
CA PRO A 32 9.92 -0.95 4.05
C PRO A 32 9.14 0.36 3.95
N GLY A 33 8.01 0.36 3.25
CA GLY A 33 7.25 1.59 3.04
C GLY A 33 7.65 2.40 1.79
N SER A 34 8.79 2.16 1.15
CA SER A 34 9.02 2.83 -0.15
C SER A 34 7.99 2.38 -1.19
N ILE A 35 7.43 3.36 -1.92
CA ILE A 35 6.65 3.13 -3.14
C ILE A 35 7.30 3.82 -4.35
N PHE A 36 8.53 4.31 -4.19
CA PHE A 36 9.24 4.98 -5.26
C PHE A 36 9.45 4.02 -6.43
N ASP A 37 8.99 4.43 -7.61
CA ASP A 37 9.28 3.76 -8.87
C ASP A 37 9.78 4.77 -9.89
N ARG A 38 11.03 4.62 -10.33
CA ARG A 38 11.66 5.46 -11.37
C ARG A 38 10.87 5.53 -12.69
N ARG A 39 10.00 4.55 -12.94
CA ARG A 39 9.14 4.48 -14.12
C ARG A 39 7.86 5.28 -13.94
N TYR A 40 7.46 5.55 -12.70
CA TYR A 40 6.31 6.37 -12.40
C TYR A 40 6.52 7.80 -12.91
N ARG A 41 5.44 8.41 -13.36
CA ARG A 41 5.39 9.80 -13.81
C ARG A 41 4.29 10.47 -13.00
N PRO A 42 4.63 11.41 -12.10
CA PRO A 42 3.64 12.01 -11.22
C PRO A 42 2.62 12.81 -12.02
N LEU A 43 1.38 12.77 -11.57
CA LEU A 43 0.29 13.56 -12.14
C LEU A 43 0.39 15.02 -11.68
N ALA A 44 0.88 15.24 -10.46
CA ALA A 44 1.28 16.55 -9.96
C ALA A 44 2.67 16.47 -9.32
N PRO A 45 3.72 16.98 -9.99
CA PRO A 45 5.06 16.97 -9.42
C PRO A 45 5.10 17.88 -8.18
N LEU A 46 5.69 17.38 -7.10
CA LEU A 46 6.09 18.17 -5.95
C LEU A 46 7.18 19.16 -6.37
N PRO A 47 7.33 20.30 -5.69
CA PRO A 47 8.50 21.14 -5.88
C PRO A 47 9.79 20.34 -5.61
N ASP A 48 10.76 20.39 -6.54
CA ASP A 48 11.99 19.58 -6.46
C ASP A 48 12.75 19.76 -5.13
N GLY A 49 12.73 20.97 -4.57
CA GLY A 49 13.35 21.28 -3.28
C GLY A 49 12.69 20.56 -2.11
N ASP A 50 11.35 20.45 -2.13
CA ASP A 50 10.57 19.87 -1.04
C ASP A 50 10.59 18.35 -1.11
N ALA A 51 10.49 17.74 -2.30
CA ALA A 51 10.65 16.30 -2.46
C ALA A 51 12.02 15.79 -1.96
N ALA A 52 13.10 16.52 -2.28
CA ALA A 52 14.44 16.20 -1.81
C ALA A 52 14.59 16.38 -0.29
N LEU A 53 13.99 17.44 0.28
CA LEU A 53 13.98 17.67 1.73
C LEU A 53 13.20 16.59 2.47
N LEU A 54 11.99 16.26 2.02
CA LEU A 54 11.15 15.21 2.59
C LEU A 54 11.84 13.85 2.55
N THR A 55 12.47 13.51 1.43
CA THR A 55 13.28 12.28 1.30
C THR A 55 14.37 12.25 2.35
N ARG A 56 15.13 13.34 2.51
CA ARG A 56 16.21 13.41 3.50
C ARG A 56 15.69 13.27 4.93
N LEU A 57 14.58 13.93 5.26
CA LEU A 57 13.97 13.87 6.58
C LEU A 57 13.51 12.45 6.92
N TRP A 58 12.91 11.75 5.96
CA TRP A 58 12.51 10.35 6.14
C TRP A 58 13.70 9.43 6.41
N LEU A 59 14.78 9.56 5.64
CA LEU A 59 15.94 8.68 5.78
C LEU A 59 16.65 8.82 7.15
N VAL A 60 16.50 9.95 7.84
CA VAL A 60 17.14 10.19 9.14
C VAL A 60 16.23 9.92 10.33
N GLU A 61 14.90 9.87 10.13
CA GLU A 61 13.92 9.76 11.19
C GLU A 61 12.94 8.60 10.92
N PRO A 62 13.11 7.46 11.62
CA PRO A 62 12.27 6.27 11.43
C PRO A 62 10.77 6.50 11.66
N ASP A 63 10.40 7.51 12.45
CA ASP A 63 9.00 7.83 12.74
C ASP A 63 8.22 8.40 11.53
N TYR A 64 8.89 8.69 10.40
CA TYR A 64 8.25 9.18 9.17
C TYR A 64 7.35 8.15 8.47
N ASP A 65 7.36 6.88 8.88
CA ASP A 65 6.43 5.87 8.37
C ASP A 65 4.96 6.24 8.62
N VAL A 66 4.68 7.10 9.61
CA VAL A 66 3.34 7.65 9.86
C VAL A 66 2.79 8.45 8.65
N LEU A 67 3.67 8.97 7.78
CA LEU A 67 3.27 9.67 6.55
C LEU A 67 2.51 8.75 5.59
N HIS A 68 2.78 7.45 5.63
CA HIS A 68 1.97 6.51 4.87
C HIS A 68 0.52 6.52 5.31
N GLY A 69 0.19 6.86 6.55
CA GLY A 69 -1.20 6.94 6.99
C GLY A 69 -1.96 8.14 6.42
N LEU A 70 -1.27 9.14 5.84
CA LEU A 70 -1.91 10.40 5.43
C LEU A 70 -3.09 10.22 4.47
N TYR A 71 -3.12 9.17 3.65
CA TYR A 71 -4.23 8.91 2.73
C TYR A 71 -5.58 8.72 3.44
N ASP A 72 -5.60 8.38 4.74
CA ASP A 72 -6.82 8.23 5.53
C ASP A 72 -7.21 9.53 6.27
N LEU A 73 -6.41 10.61 6.18
CA LEU A 73 -6.66 11.85 6.93
C LEU A 73 -7.89 12.61 6.43
N HIS A 74 -8.07 12.73 5.12
CA HIS A 74 -9.23 13.38 4.50
C HIS A 74 -9.97 12.38 3.62
N GLY A 75 -11.29 12.58 3.43
CA GLY A 75 -12.10 11.69 2.60
C GLY A 75 -12.06 12.04 1.11
N ASP A 76 -11.64 13.26 0.78
CA ASP A 76 -11.59 13.80 -0.58
C ASP A 76 -10.71 15.07 -0.63
N LEU A 77 -10.47 15.58 -1.85
CA LEU A 77 -9.71 16.81 -2.06
C LEU A 77 -10.40 18.07 -1.53
N GLU A 78 -11.73 18.10 -1.45
CA GLU A 78 -12.47 19.25 -0.93
C GLU A 78 -12.16 19.46 0.56
N GLN A 79 -12.20 18.39 1.35
CA GLN A 79 -11.82 18.38 2.76
C GLN A 79 -10.35 18.77 2.95
N CYS A 80 -9.45 18.26 2.10
CA CYS A 80 -8.04 18.64 2.12
C CYS A 80 -7.85 20.15 1.92
N LEU A 81 -8.49 20.73 0.90
CA LEU A 81 -8.41 22.15 0.58
C LEU A 81 -9.06 23.03 1.67
N ALA A 82 -10.17 22.59 2.25
CA ALA A 82 -10.83 23.29 3.37
C ALA A 82 -9.96 23.30 4.65
N ALA A 83 -9.05 22.34 4.80
CA ALA A 83 -8.11 22.25 5.92
C ALA A 83 -6.74 22.92 5.63
N ALA A 84 -6.43 23.21 4.36
CA ALA A 84 -5.09 23.62 3.92
C ALA A 84 -4.57 24.91 4.57
N GLY A 85 -5.45 25.86 4.88
CA GLY A 85 -5.07 27.15 5.49
C GLY A 85 -4.76 27.07 6.99
N ARG A 86 -4.82 25.88 7.60
CA ARG A 86 -4.63 25.67 9.04
C ARG A 86 -3.45 24.73 9.32
N PRO A 87 -2.59 25.06 10.30
CA PRO A 87 -1.59 24.11 10.76
C PRO A 87 -2.27 22.87 11.35
N LEU A 88 -1.61 21.73 11.26
CA LEU A 88 -2.09 20.43 11.72
C LEU A 88 -2.50 20.48 13.19
N THR A 89 -1.75 21.21 14.01
CA THR A 89 -2.00 21.41 15.44
C THR A 89 -3.28 22.20 15.74
N ALA A 90 -3.82 22.93 14.77
CA ALA A 90 -5.06 23.70 14.88
C ALA A 90 -6.25 23.06 14.14
N LEU A 91 -6.08 21.86 13.59
CA LEU A 91 -7.20 21.11 13.02
C LEU A 91 -8.02 20.44 14.12
N ASP A 92 -9.34 20.56 13.98
CA ASP A 92 -10.33 19.90 14.82
C ASP A 92 -10.72 18.53 14.24
N ALA A 93 -11.28 17.67 15.10
CA ALA A 93 -11.67 16.31 14.73
C ALA A 93 -12.74 16.25 13.61
N ASP A 94 -13.59 17.26 13.49
CA ASP A 94 -14.63 17.36 12.47
C ASP A 94 -14.11 17.85 11.11
N ALA A 95 -12.86 18.32 11.04
CA ALA A 95 -12.21 18.77 9.82
C ALA A 95 -11.53 17.64 9.01
N VAL A 96 -11.58 16.41 9.50
CA VAL A 96 -10.85 15.24 8.96
C VAL A 96 -11.74 13.99 8.93
N ALA A 97 -11.40 13.04 8.06
CA ALA A 97 -12.07 11.75 7.98
C ALA A 97 -11.57 10.74 9.04
N ASP A 98 -10.35 10.92 9.56
CA ASP A 98 -9.83 10.11 10.65
C ASP A 98 -9.30 10.98 11.82
N PRO A 99 -10.16 11.23 12.83
CA PRO A 99 -9.76 11.95 14.04
C PRO A 99 -8.67 11.26 14.86
N ALA A 100 -8.59 9.92 14.82
CA ALA A 100 -7.57 9.17 15.56
C ALA A 100 -6.20 9.32 14.90
N LEU A 101 -6.15 9.26 13.57
CA LEU A 101 -4.96 9.58 12.80
C LEU A 101 -4.55 11.04 13.01
N LEU A 102 -5.48 12.00 12.97
CA LEU A 102 -5.17 13.40 13.25
C LEU A 102 -4.49 13.57 14.61
N ARG A 103 -5.05 13.00 15.69
CA ARG A 103 -4.43 13.06 17.02
C ARG A 103 -3.03 12.43 17.04
N SER A 104 -2.87 11.32 16.33
CA SER A 104 -1.58 10.63 16.17
C SER A 104 -0.54 11.52 15.49
N LEU A 105 -0.93 12.23 14.43
CA LEU A 105 -0.08 13.16 13.71
C LEU A 105 0.23 14.41 14.55
N GLN A 106 -0.77 14.99 15.22
CA GLN A 106 -0.62 16.15 16.10
C GLN A 106 0.38 15.89 17.24
N HIS A 107 0.32 14.70 17.85
CA HIS A 107 1.27 14.31 18.91
C HIS A 107 2.73 14.24 18.42
N ARG A 108 2.94 14.10 17.10
CA ARG A 108 4.27 14.01 16.47
C ARG A 108 4.64 15.25 15.67
N ALA A 109 3.76 16.24 15.55
CA ALA A 109 3.95 17.40 14.67
C ALA A 109 5.27 18.13 14.95
N ASP A 110 5.63 18.31 16.23
CA ASP A 110 6.87 18.97 16.63
C ASP A 110 8.14 18.18 16.26
N LYS A 111 8.02 16.86 16.07
CA LYS A 111 9.14 15.96 15.74
C LYS A 111 9.25 15.69 14.24
N LEU A 112 8.17 15.89 13.50
CA LEU A 112 8.05 15.52 12.10
C LEU A 112 7.67 16.75 11.25
N PRO A 113 8.56 17.76 11.14
CA PRO A 113 8.28 18.98 10.40
C PRO A 113 7.94 18.75 8.92
N GLY A 114 8.40 17.62 8.35
CA GLY A 114 8.03 17.23 6.99
C GLY A 114 6.54 16.92 6.81
N ILE A 115 5.77 16.63 7.86
CA ILE A 115 4.32 16.46 7.74
C ILE A 115 3.67 17.74 7.21
N GLU A 116 4.03 18.90 7.77
CA GLU A 116 3.42 20.17 7.37
C GLU A 116 3.84 20.59 5.97
N ILE A 117 5.10 20.35 5.61
CA ILE A 117 5.60 20.56 4.24
C ILE A 117 4.79 19.73 3.26
N LEU A 118 4.67 18.42 3.50
CA LEU A 118 3.91 17.53 2.63
C LEU A 118 2.43 17.93 2.57
N ARG A 119 1.79 18.30 3.69
CA ARG A 119 0.40 18.78 3.69
C ARG A 119 0.21 20.04 2.84
N ALA A 120 1.14 20.99 2.94
CA ALA A 120 1.11 22.21 2.14
C ALA A 120 1.27 21.89 0.65
N ASP A 121 2.22 21.02 0.29
CA ASP A 121 2.46 20.62 -1.10
C ASP A 121 1.30 19.85 -1.71
N LEU A 122 0.66 18.96 -0.94
CA LEU A 122 -0.55 18.27 -1.35
C LEU A 122 -1.65 19.28 -1.68
N ALA A 123 -1.91 20.25 -0.78
CA ALA A 123 -2.95 21.26 -1.00
C ALA A 123 -2.65 22.16 -2.21
N LEU A 124 -1.39 22.56 -2.41
CA LEU A 124 -0.96 23.35 -3.57
C LEU A 124 -1.10 22.56 -4.88
N SER A 125 -0.82 21.25 -4.85
CA SER A 125 -0.86 20.36 -6.01
C SER A 125 -2.28 19.89 -6.37
N ALA A 126 -3.19 19.87 -5.40
CA ALA A 126 -4.54 19.29 -5.53
C ALA A 126 -5.32 19.77 -6.76
N PRO A 127 -5.39 21.07 -7.13
CA PRO A 127 -6.15 21.49 -8.31
C PRO A 127 -5.58 20.96 -9.63
N GLY A 128 -4.25 20.99 -9.79
CA GLY A 128 -3.56 20.48 -10.97
C GLY A 128 -3.68 18.96 -11.06
N PHE A 129 -3.49 18.28 -9.93
CA PHE A 129 -3.69 16.85 -9.79
C PHE A 129 -5.11 16.42 -10.18
N ALA A 130 -6.15 17.10 -9.66
CA ALA A 130 -7.54 16.76 -9.94
C ALA A 130 -7.88 16.87 -11.43
N LEU A 131 -7.25 17.79 -12.17
CA LEU A 131 -7.42 17.90 -13.61
C LEU A 131 -6.75 16.72 -14.35
N ALA A 132 -5.51 16.37 -13.95
CA ALA A 132 -4.77 15.25 -14.53
C ALA A 132 -5.45 13.91 -14.23
N LEU A 133 -5.82 13.65 -12.97
CA LEU A 133 -6.44 12.39 -12.53
C LEU A 133 -7.69 12.04 -13.34
N ARG A 134 -8.53 13.02 -13.70
CA ARG A 134 -9.74 12.81 -14.53
C ARG A 134 -9.44 12.08 -15.84
N GLN A 135 -8.26 12.30 -16.42
CA GLN A 135 -7.83 11.65 -17.66
C GLN A 135 -7.47 10.17 -17.44
N HIS A 136 -7.07 9.81 -16.22
CA HIS A 136 -6.66 8.46 -15.82
C HIS A 136 -7.77 7.64 -15.16
N LEU A 137 -8.82 8.27 -14.61
CA LEU A 137 -9.95 7.59 -13.98
C LEU A 137 -10.61 6.52 -14.87
N PRO A 138 -10.85 6.73 -16.18
CA PRO A 138 -11.41 5.68 -17.04
C PRO A 138 -10.54 4.42 -17.10
N ALA A 139 -9.21 4.58 -17.09
CA ALA A 139 -8.30 3.44 -17.05
C ALA A 139 -8.34 2.72 -15.70
N CYS A 140 -8.38 3.46 -14.59
CA CYS A 140 -8.51 2.89 -13.25
C CYS A 140 -9.84 2.13 -13.06
N ARG A 141 -10.94 2.63 -13.63
CA ARG A 141 -12.23 1.93 -13.59
C ARG A 141 -12.21 0.62 -14.39
N ARG A 142 -11.62 0.62 -15.59
CA ARG A 142 -11.41 -0.63 -16.35
C ARG A 142 -10.55 -1.62 -15.58
N ALA A 143 -9.52 -1.12 -14.90
CA ALA A 143 -8.66 -1.92 -14.04
C ALA A 143 -9.43 -2.58 -12.88
N CYS A 144 -10.45 -1.92 -12.30
CA CYS A 144 -11.36 -2.55 -11.34
C CYS A 144 -12.08 -3.75 -11.96
N ASP A 145 -12.61 -3.61 -13.17
CA ASP A 145 -13.32 -4.71 -13.84
C ASP A 145 -12.40 -5.89 -14.17
N GLU A 146 -11.13 -5.62 -14.54
CA GLU A 146 -10.12 -6.66 -14.79
C GLU A 146 -9.72 -7.41 -13.51
N ILE A 147 -9.61 -6.70 -12.37
CA ILE A 147 -9.23 -7.30 -11.08
C ILE A 147 -10.36 -8.08 -10.44
N ARG A 148 -11.60 -7.63 -10.61
CA ARG A 148 -12.80 -8.19 -9.95
C ARG A 148 -12.87 -9.73 -9.94
N PRO A 149 -12.76 -10.45 -11.08
CA PRO A 149 -12.86 -11.90 -11.07
C PRO A 149 -11.76 -12.58 -10.25
N TRP A 150 -10.56 -11.99 -10.15
CA TRP A 150 -9.46 -12.53 -9.35
C TRP A 150 -9.71 -12.31 -7.86
N LEU A 151 -10.17 -11.11 -7.48
CA LEU A 151 -10.50 -10.81 -6.08
C LEU A 151 -11.68 -11.64 -5.57
N GLU A 152 -12.70 -11.89 -6.40
CA GLU A 152 -13.83 -12.74 -6.01
C GLU A 152 -13.37 -14.16 -5.68
N ARG A 153 -12.49 -14.74 -6.51
CA ARG A 153 -11.90 -16.06 -6.26
C ARG A 153 -11.05 -16.07 -4.99
N LEU A 154 -10.23 -15.04 -4.77
CA LEU A 154 -9.39 -14.94 -3.58
C LEU A 154 -10.21 -14.70 -2.30
N ARG A 155 -11.29 -13.94 -2.35
CA ARG A 155 -12.21 -13.71 -1.21
C ARG A 155 -12.83 -15.01 -0.71
N ALA A 156 -13.10 -15.97 -1.60
CA ALA A 156 -13.60 -17.29 -1.23
C ALA A 156 -12.55 -18.16 -0.51
N LEU A 157 -11.26 -17.85 -0.68
CA LEU A 157 -10.13 -18.68 -0.22
C LEU A 157 -9.37 -18.06 0.96
N VAL A 158 -9.35 -16.73 1.06
CA VAL A 158 -8.55 -15.96 2.01
C VAL A 158 -9.50 -15.24 2.97
N PRO A 159 -9.76 -15.80 4.18
CA PRO A 159 -10.73 -15.22 5.12
C PRO A 159 -10.45 -13.77 5.49
N ALA A 160 -9.17 -13.39 5.58
CA ALA A 160 -8.76 -12.03 5.90
C ALA A 160 -9.20 -10.99 4.86
N LEU A 161 -9.43 -11.41 3.60
CA LEU A 161 -9.83 -10.55 2.48
C LEU A 161 -11.37 -10.47 2.32
N ALA A 162 -12.11 -11.47 2.79
CA ALA A 162 -13.53 -11.68 2.47
C ALA A 162 -14.43 -10.46 2.74
N GLY A 163 -14.19 -9.73 3.83
CA GLY A 163 -14.94 -8.54 4.22
C GLY A 163 -14.22 -7.21 3.99
N ARG A 164 -13.10 -7.21 3.26
CA ARG A 164 -12.29 -6.00 3.10
C ARG A 164 -12.66 -5.24 1.84
N ARG A 165 -12.77 -3.91 1.98
CA ARG A 165 -12.82 -2.97 0.86
C ARG A 165 -11.43 -2.90 0.22
N VAL A 166 -11.37 -3.17 -1.07
CA VAL A 166 -10.15 -3.04 -1.88
C VAL A 166 -10.31 -1.83 -2.79
N GLU A 167 -9.30 -0.97 -2.87
CA GLU A 167 -9.32 0.17 -3.78
C GLU A 167 -8.05 0.25 -4.63
N LEU A 168 -8.22 0.75 -5.85
CA LEU A 168 -7.14 0.91 -6.80
C LEU A 168 -6.56 2.32 -6.76
N VAL A 169 -5.24 2.41 -6.68
CA VAL A 169 -4.47 3.66 -6.68
C VAL A 169 -3.56 3.69 -7.89
N HIS A 170 -3.57 4.79 -8.65
CA HIS A 170 -2.77 4.94 -9.86
C HIS A 170 -1.26 4.85 -9.60
N ALA A 171 -0.80 5.54 -8.56
CA ALA A 171 0.61 5.70 -8.23
C ALA A 171 1.25 4.50 -7.52
N LEU A 172 0.47 3.58 -6.96
CA LEU A 172 0.99 2.49 -6.14
C LEU A 172 1.77 1.43 -6.92
N GLY A 173 1.59 1.32 -8.25
CA GLY A 173 2.38 0.41 -9.07
C GLY A 173 2.36 -1.04 -8.57
N MET A 174 3.52 -1.60 -8.20
CA MET A 174 3.63 -2.98 -7.68
C MET A 174 3.37 -3.10 -6.17
N HIS A 175 3.04 -2.00 -5.50
CA HIS A 175 2.95 -1.89 -4.05
C HIS A 175 1.48 -1.91 -3.57
N GLY A 176 1.31 -2.34 -2.33
CA GLY A 176 0.03 -2.35 -1.62
C GLY A 176 0.14 -1.63 -0.29
N ARG A 177 -0.96 -1.12 0.23
CA ARG A 177 -1.06 -0.57 1.58
C ARG A 177 -2.33 -1.07 2.23
N ALA A 178 -2.24 -1.38 3.50
CA ALA A 178 -3.36 -1.89 4.27
C ALA A 178 -3.60 -0.99 5.48
N SER A 179 -4.85 -0.59 5.68
CA SER A 179 -5.32 0.01 6.92
C SER A 179 -6.51 -0.79 7.46
N PRO A 180 -6.90 -0.59 8.73
CA PRO A 180 -8.07 -1.28 9.28
C PRO A 180 -9.35 -1.08 8.46
N ARG A 181 -9.45 0.03 7.70
CA ARG A 181 -10.62 0.41 6.90
C ARG A 181 -10.59 -0.20 5.50
N ARG A 182 -9.43 -0.23 4.85
CA ARG A 182 -9.31 -0.56 3.43
C ARG A 182 -7.95 -1.13 3.04
N ILE A 183 -7.93 -1.81 1.91
CA ILE A 183 -6.72 -2.31 1.26
C ILE A 183 -6.56 -1.53 -0.04
N LEU A 184 -5.39 -0.96 -0.25
CA LEU A 184 -5.05 -0.15 -1.41
C LEU A 184 -4.00 -0.89 -2.23
N VAL A 185 -4.22 -1.05 -3.52
CA VAL A 185 -3.25 -1.68 -4.43
C VAL A 185 -3.11 -0.87 -5.71
N GLY A 186 -2.00 -1.06 -6.42
CA GLY A 186 -1.78 -0.39 -7.70
C GLY A 186 -2.83 -0.75 -8.75
N ALA A 187 -3.32 0.25 -9.49
CA ALA A 187 -4.19 0.01 -10.63
C ALA A 187 -3.41 -0.68 -11.76
N PRO A 188 -3.79 -1.89 -12.22
CA PRO A 188 -3.12 -2.59 -13.31
C PRO A 188 -3.18 -1.81 -14.61
N GLY A 189 -2.09 -1.91 -15.36
CA GLY A 189 -1.92 -1.16 -16.59
C GLY A 189 -0.50 -1.20 -17.13
N GLY A 190 -0.36 -0.87 -18.42
CA GLY A 190 0.93 -0.86 -19.12
C GLY A 190 1.95 0.12 -18.53
N TRP A 191 1.50 1.13 -17.77
CA TRP A 191 2.38 2.15 -17.17
C TRP A 191 3.08 1.68 -15.89
N CYS A 192 2.47 0.78 -15.10
CA CYS A 192 3.06 0.23 -13.87
C CYS A 192 3.79 -1.10 -14.10
N GLY A 193 3.51 -1.79 -15.21
CA GLY A 193 3.97 -3.16 -15.44
C GLY A 193 3.30 -4.17 -14.51
N CYS A 194 2.12 -3.84 -13.98
CA CYS A 194 1.33 -4.69 -13.10
C CYS A 194 0.14 -5.33 -13.80
N THR A 195 -0.12 -6.61 -13.52
CA THR A 195 -1.28 -7.36 -14.03
C THR A 195 -2.39 -7.41 -12.98
N ALA A 196 -3.64 -7.54 -13.42
CA ALA A 196 -4.80 -7.64 -12.54
C ALA A 196 -4.69 -8.83 -11.56
N ALA A 197 -4.25 -9.99 -12.04
CA ALA A 197 -4.06 -11.17 -11.23
C ALA A 197 -3.04 -10.94 -10.09
N ARG A 198 -1.91 -10.29 -10.39
CA ARG A 198 -0.88 -9.97 -9.41
C ARG A 198 -1.37 -8.98 -8.35
N GLN A 199 -2.14 -7.98 -8.74
CA GLN A 199 -2.69 -6.99 -7.81
C GLN A 199 -3.76 -7.59 -6.88
N ALA A 200 -4.54 -8.55 -7.38
CA ALA A 200 -5.46 -9.30 -6.54
C ALA A 200 -4.73 -10.16 -5.49
N VAL A 201 -3.64 -10.83 -5.88
CA VAL A 201 -2.77 -11.56 -4.93
C VAL A 201 -2.15 -10.60 -3.90
N LEU A 202 -1.66 -9.44 -4.35
CA LEU A 202 -1.14 -8.41 -3.45
C LEU A 202 -2.19 -7.96 -2.44
N ALA A 203 -3.43 -7.70 -2.86
CA ALA A 203 -4.51 -7.35 -1.95
C ALA A 203 -4.78 -8.47 -0.92
N ALA A 204 -4.69 -9.74 -1.31
CA ALA A 204 -4.79 -10.87 -0.37
C ALA A 204 -3.63 -10.94 0.62
N HIS A 205 -2.41 -10.59 0.19
CA HIS A 205 -1.24 -10.46 1.07
C HIS A 205 -1.44 -9.34 2.09
N GLU A 206 -1.78 -8.13 1.63
CA GLU A 206 -2.08 -6.97 2.49
C GLU A 206 -3.22 -7.24 3.48
N ALA A 207 -4.24 -8.01 3.08
CA ALA A 207 -5.28 -8.46 4.00
C ALA A 207 -4.71 -9.38 5.10
N SER A 208 -3.79 -10.27 4.72
CA SER A 208 -3.18 -11.25 5.60
C SER A 208 -2.20 -10.61 6.59
N THR A 209 -1.46 -9.57 6.17
CA THR A 209 -0.58 -8.81 7.08
C THR A 209 -1.39 -8.13 8.18
N LEU A 210 -2.55 -7.53 7.86
CA LEU A 210 -3.46 -6.95 8.86
C LEU A 210 -4.04 -7.96 9.87
N ALA A 211 -4.14 -9.23 9.49
CA ALA A 211 -4.72 -10.27 10.34
C ALA A 211 -3.71 -10.85 11.35
N VAL A 212 -2.42 -10.53 11.21
CA VAL A 212 -1.34 -11.07 12.04
C VAL A 212 -0.85 -10.01 13.01
N GLN A 213 -0.57 -10.42 14.25
CA GLN A 213 0.12 -9.61 15.24
C GLN A 213 1.59 -10.05 15.35
N GLY A 214 2.48 -9.11 15.60
CA GLY A 214 3.90 -9.33 15.76
C GLY A 214 4.71 -8.11 15.34
N ASP A 215 6.03 -8.25 15.32
CA ASP A 215 6.86 -7.28 14.62
C ASP A 215 6.72 -7.43 13.08
N HIS A 216 7.18 -6.41 12.36
CA HIS A 216 7.04 -6.35 10.90
C HIS A 216 7.52 -7.62 10.18
N CYS A 217 8.69 -8.16 10.55
CA CYS A 217 9.24 -9.34 9.88
C CYS A 217 8.41 -10.60 10.18
N GLU A 218 7.90 -10.73 11.40
CA GLU A 218 7.04 -11.85 11.77
C GLU A 218 5.68 -11.78 11.06
N VAL A 219 5.10 -10.58 10.97
CA VAL A 219 3.85 -10.33 10.24
C VAL A 219 4.00 -10.68 8.76
N GLU A 220 5.04 -10.15 8.10
CA GLU A 220 5.30 -10.42 6.68
C GLU A 220 5.55 -11.91 6.43
N TRP A 221 6.37 -12.56 7.25
CA TRP A 221 6.68 -13.98 7.11
C TRP A 221 5.42 -14.85 7.24
N ARG A 222 4.60 -14.61 8.27
CA ARG A 222 3.37 -15.36 8.50
C ARG A 222 2.35 -15.13 7.39
N ALA A 223 2.18 -13.89 6.92
CA ALA A 223 1.29 -13.56 5.82
C ALA A 223 1.70 -14.29 4.53
N LEU A 224 2.97 -14.23 4.16
CA LEU A 224 3.53 -14.93 3.00
C LEU A 224 3.33 -16.45 3.09
N SER A 225 3.70 -17.07 4.22
CA SER A 225 3.56 -18.50 4.44
C SER A 225 2.10 -18.96 4.44
N GLN A 226 1.19 -18.19 5.05
CA GLN A 226 -0.23 -18.49 5.05
C GLN A 226 -0.82 -18.44 3.65
N LEU A 227 -0.54 -17.36 2.91
CA LEU A 227 -1.04 -17.21 1.54
C LEU A 227 -0.48 -18.31 0.63
N ALA A 228 0.80 -18.65 0.75
CA ALA A 228 1.41 -19.74 0.00
C ALA A 228 0.79 -21.11 0.31
N ARG A 229 0.38 -21.36 1.57
CA ARG A 229 -0.31 -22.60 1.94
C ARG A 229 -1.71 -22.68 1.33
N ILE A 230 -2.46 -21.58 1.38
CA ILE A 230 -3.81 -21.49 0.80
C ILE A 230 -3.74 -21.71 -0.72
N LEU A 231 -2.85 -21.01 -1.41
CA LEU A 231 -2.80 -20.98 -2.88
C LEU A 231 -2.00 -22.15 -3.51
N ARG A 232 -1.44 -23.06 -2.71
CA ARG A 232 -0.73 -24.23 -3.26
C ARG A 232 -1.65 -25.22 -3.95
N HIS A 233 -2.89 -25.35 -3.48
CA HIS A 233 -3.83 -26.38 -3.92
C HIS A 233 -5.01 -25.84 -4.72
N VAL A 234 -4.98 -24.56 -5.08
CA VAL A 234 -6.00 -23.92 -5.92
C VAL A 234 -5.73 -24.20 -7.40
N ASP A 235 -6.59 -23.70 -8.27
CA ASP A 235 -6.45 -23.84 -9.70
C ASP A 235 -5.12 -23.27 -10.25
N PRO A 236 -4.68 -23.70 -11.45
CA PRO A 236 -3.38 -23.31 -12.00
C PRO A 236 -3.20 -21.81 -12.22
N ASP A 237 -4.27 -21.08 -12.53
CA ASP A 237 -4.19 -19.66 -12.87
C ASP A 237 -3.84 -18.81 -11.65
N LEU A 238 -4.53 -19.05 -10.52
CA LEU A 238 -4.23 -18.37 -9.25
C LEU A 238 -2.85 -18.77 -8.71
N ARG A 239 -2.47 -20.04 -8.89
CA ARG A 239 -1.14 -20.52 -8.50
C ARG A 239 -0.04 -19.83 -9.31
N GLY A 240 -0.25 -19.69 -10.62
CA GLY A 240 0.65 -18.96 -11.51
C GLY A 240 0.77 -17.48 -11.12
N ALA A 241 -0.35 -16.80 -10.91
CA ALA A 241 -0.38 -15.40 -10.46
C ALA A 241 0.37 -15.19 -9.13
N HIS A 242 0.21 -16.12 -8.19
CA HIS A 242 0.91 -16.08 -6.91
C HIS A 242 2.41 -16.35 -7.06
N ALA A 243 2.81 -17.31 -7.90
CA ALA A 243 4.22 -17.57 -8.19
C ALA A 243 4.89 -16.36 -8.86
N ASP A 244 4.23 -15.74 -9.83
CA ASP A 244 4.72 -14.53 -10.51
C ASP A 244 4.85 -13.35 -9.54
N TRP A 245 3.89 -13.19 -8.62
CA TRP A 245 3.97 -12.19 -7.56
C TRP A 245 5.13 -12.49 -6.60
N LEU A 246 5.25 -13.70 -6.07
CA LEU A 246 6.35 -14.08 -5.18
C LEU A 246 7.71 -13.89 -5.83
N ALA A 247 7.85 -14.23 -7.11
CA ALA A 247 9.10 -14.11 -7.85
C ALA A 247 9.59 -12.66 -7.98
N SER A 248 8.68 -11.70 -7.83
CA SER A 248 8.98 -10.28 -7.94
C SER A 248 9.47 -9.61 -6.66
N LEU A 249 9.33 -10.28 -5.51
CA LEU A 249 9.66 -9.73 -4.21
C LEU A 249 11.18 -9.77 -3.97
N GLU A 250 11.72 -8.77 -3.28
CA GLU A 250 13.05 -8.83 -2.68
C GLU A 250 12.89 -9.48 -1.29
N LEU A 251 13.38 -10.71 -1.12
CA LEU A 251 13.19 -11.49 0.10
C LEU A 251 14.50 -11.73 0.86
N THR A 252 15.64 -11.19 0.41
CA THR A 252 16.94 -11.50 1.00
C THR A 252 17.02 -11.13 2.47
N ALA A 253 16.59 -9.92 2.82
CA ALA A 253 16.59 -9.47 4.22
C ALA A 253 15.65 -10.33 5.08
N LEU A 254 14.42 -10.57 4.61
CA LEU A 254 13.43 -11.35 5.34
C LEU A 254 13.88 -12.82 5.52
N ALA A 255 14.48 -13.43 4.49
CA ALA A 255 14.98 -14.80 4.54
C ALA A 255 16.13 -14.96 5.54
N ARG A 256 17.04 -13.98 5.64
CA ARG A 256 18.11 -13.98 6.65
C ARG A 256 17.53 -13.92 8.07
N ILE A 257 16.58 -13.01 8.30
CA ILE A 257 15.89 -12.88 9.59
C ILE A 257 15.13 -14.16 9.93
N ALA A 258 14.49 -14.80 8.95
CA ALA A 258 13.78 -16.06 9.15
C ALA A 258 14.72 -17.21 9.59
N VAL A 259 15.97 -17.24 9.10
CA VAL A 259 17.00 -18.19 9.58
C VAL A 259 17.44 -17.85 10.99
N GLU A 260 17.76 -16.57 11.26
CA GLU A 260 18.18 -16.11 12.59
C GLU A 260 17.14 -16.41 13.68
N ARG A 261 15.85 -16.28 13.32
CA ARG A 261 14.70 -16.57 14.19
C ARG A 261 14.28 -18.05 14.19
N GLY A 262 14.94 -18.91 13.41
CA GLY A 262 14.70 -20.34 13.37
C GLY A 262 13.38 -20.77 12.69
N TRP A 263 12.78 -19.90 11.87
CA TRP A 263 11.56 -20.23 11.12
C TRP A 263 11.84 -21.17 9.94
N ILE A 264 13.04 -21.09 9.36
CA ILE A 264 13.52 -21.95 8.26
C ILE A 264 15.00 -22.30 8.43
N SER A 265 15.45 -23.34 7.71
CA SER A 265 16.87 -23.66 7.58
C SER A 265 17.59 -22.72 6.60
N ALA A 266 18.91 -22.62 6.72
CA ALA A 266 19.76 -21.87 5.78
C ALA A 266 19.57 -22.36 4.33
N SER A 267 19.46 -23.66 4.09
CA SER A 267 19.22 -24.23 2.77
C SER A 267 17.87 -23.81 2.16
N ARG A 268 16.82 -23.67 2.98
CA ARG A 268 15.51 -23.17 2.51
C ARG A 268 15.57 -21.67 2.21
N ALA A 269 16.34 -20.91 2.98
CA ALA A 269 16.56 -19.50 2.72
C ALA A 269 17.31 -19.27 1.39
N GLU A 270 18.31 -20.08 1.09
CA GLU A 270 19.02 -20.07 -0.19
C GLU A 270 18.06 -20.28 -1.37
N VAL A 271 17.16 -21.27 -1.29
CA VAL A 271 16.12 -21.47 -2.32
C VAL A 271 15.20 -20.25 -2.45
N LEU A 272 14.78 -19.63 -1.34
CA LEU A 272 13.95 -18.41 -1.41
C LEU A 272 14.66 -17.25 -2.11
N ILE A 273 15.97 -17.11 -1.90
CA ILE A 273 16.76 -16.03 -2.47
C ILE A 273 17.04 -16.30 -3.95
N GLU A 274 17.53 -17.50 -4.27
CA GLU A 274 18.11 -17.83 -5.57
C GLU A 274 17.12 -18.42 -6.58
N GLN A 275 15.98 -18.96 -6.12
CA GLN A 275 15.02 -19.64 -6.98
C GLN A 275 13.62 -19.00 -6.87
N PRO A 276 13.39 -17.84 -7.52
CA PRO A 276 12.13 -17.09 -7.43
C PRO A 276 10.87 -17.92 -7.68
N LEU A 277 10.92 -18.88 -8.62
CA LEU A 277 9.78 -19.73 -8.97
C LEU A 277 9.49 -20.84 -7.94
N ALA A 278 10.48 -21.23 -7.13
CA ALA A 278 10.32 -22.26 -6.09
C ALA A 278 9.84 -21.68 -4.74
N ARG A 279 9.72 -20.35 -4.62
CA ARG A 279 9.39 -19.67 -3.35
C ARG A 279 8.09 -20.17 -2.72
N GLY A 280 7.06 -20.43 -3.52
CA GLY A 280 5.76 -20.91 -3.02
C GLY A 280 5.84 -22.29 -2.35
N GLU A 281 6.75 -23.15 -2.79
CA GLU A 281 6.99 -24.47 -2.20
C GLU A 281 7.67 -24.34 -0.83
N VAL A 282 8.65 -23.46 -0.72
CA VAL A 282 9.32 -23.19 0.55
C VAL A 282 8.38 -22.54 1.55
N LEU A 283 7.64 -21.50 1.15
CA LEU A 283 6.79 -20.72 2.07
C LEU A 283 5.60 -21.51 2.62
N GLY A 284 4.95 -22.35 1.81
CA GLY A 284 3.77 -23.12 2.23
C GLY A 284 4.09 -24.49 2.83
N ALA A 285 5.36 -24.89 2.97
CA ALA A 285 5.78 -26.16 3.56
C ALA A 285 6.10 -26.06 5.07
N GLY A 286 5.79 -24.92 5.69
CA GLY A 286 5.87 -24.71 7.13
C GLY A 286 4.51 -24.81 7.81
#